data_AF-X1QT23-F1
#
_entry.id   AF-X1QT23-F1
#
_cell.length_a   1.000
_cell.length_b   1.000
_cell.length_c   1.000
_cell.angle_alpha   90.00
_cell.angle_beta   90.00
_cell.angle_gamma   90.00
#
_symmetry.space_group_name_H-M   'P 1'
#
loop_
_entity.id
_entity.type
_entity.pdbx_description
1 polymer ?
#
loop_
_entity_poly.entity_id
_entity_poly.type
_entity_poly.pdbx_seq_one_letter_code
_entity_poly.pdbx_strand_id
1 'polypeptide(L)'
;SDIHVHVPAGAVPKDGPSAGVAITSSLVSAFTGIPVIRDVGMTGEITLRGRVLPIGGLKEKLLAAKRAGLKKVVLPEKNRKDLDEVPKGILKGIKLEFVENIDDVIKHTLERYPSKVCTPGDKGVKIPDEELKIRQSQRFTPTIQ
;
A
#
# COMPACT_ATOMS: atom_id res chain seq x y z
N SER A 1 10.89 2.53 22.74
CA SER A 1 9.62 2.07 22.18
C SER A 1 9.85 0.70 21.60
N ASP A 2 9.05 -0.27 22.02
CA ASP A 2 9.20 -1.65 21.56
C ASP A 2 8.11 -1.94 20.53
N ILE A 3 8.45 -2.71 19.50
CA ILE A 3 7.55 -3.05 18.39
C ILE A 3 7.24 -4.54 18.46
N HIS A 4 5.96 -4.87 18.53
CA HIS A 4 5.48 -6.25 18.40
C HIS A 4 4.65 -6.36 17.11
N VAL A 5 5.14 -7.16 16.15
CA VAL A 5 4.40 -7.48 14.93
C VAL A 5 3.77 -8.87 15.09
N HIS A 6 2.45 -8.94 15.01
CA HIS A 6 1.70 -10.20 15.08
C HIS A 6 0.98 -10.46 13.76
N VAL A 7 1.12 -11.68 13.24
CA VAL A 7 0.37 -12.14 12.06
C VAL A 7 -0.45 -13.38 12.45
N PRO A 8 -1.78 -13.24 12.63
CA PRO A 8 -2.63 -14.22 13.32
C PRO A 8 -2.72 -15.57 12.61
N ALA A 9 -3.19 -16.61 13.32
CA ALA A 9 -3.09 -18.02 12.94
C ALA A 9 -1.64 -18.56 12.99
N GLY A 10 -1.04 -18.57 14.18
CA GLY A 10 0.36 -18.95 14.39
C GLY A 10 0.72 -20.38 13.99
N ALA A 11 -0.25 -21.28 13.88
CA ALA A 11 -0.05 -22.66 13.43
C ALA A 11 0.16 -22.79 11.91
N VAL A 12 -0.19 -21.76 11.12
CA VAL A 12 0.02 -21.75 9.67
C VAL A 12 1.31 -20.99 9.38
N PRO A 13 2.32 -21.64 8.74
CA PRO A 13 3.56 -20.98 8.39
C PRO A 13 3.27 -19.83 7.41
N LYS A 14 3.70 -18.62 7.78
CA LYS A 14 3.61 -17.41 6.94
C LYS A 14 5.00 -17.03 6.49
N ASP A 15 5.48 -17.78 5.52
CA ASP A 15 6.84 -17.63 5.02
C ASP A 15 6.88 -16.80 3.74
N GLY A 16 8.04 -16.20 3.49
CA GLY A 16 8.35 -15.49 2.25
C GLY A 16 8.35 -13.95 2.33
N PRO A 17 9.21 -13.28 1.54
CA PRO A 17 9.46 -11.84 1.65
C PRO A 17 8.30 -10.97 1.17
N SER A 18 7.27 -11.56 0.54
CA SER A 18 6.21 -10.83 -0.16
C SER A 18 5.26 -10.02 0.73
N ALA A 19 5.32 -10.18 2.06
CA ALA A 19 4.58 -9.36 3.02
C ALA A 19 5.31 -8.07 3.44
N GLY A 20 6.51 -7.82 2.91
CA GLY A 20 7.37 -6.70 3.32
C GLY A 20 6.67 -5.34 3.24
N VAL A 21 5.94 -5.07 2.15
CA VAL A 21 5.18 -3.82 1.98
C VAL A 21 4.01 -3.70 2.98
N ALA A 22 3.38 -4.83 3.35
CA ALA A 22 2.27 -4.85 4.31
C ALA A 22 2.76 -4.55 5.74
N ILE A 23 3.86 -5.19 6.15
CA ILE A 23 4.52 -4.94 7.43
C ILE A 23 4.99 -3.49 7.50
N THR A 24 5.61 -2.98 6.42
CA THR A 24 6.07 -1.58 6.39
C THR A 24 4.90 -0.61 6.53
N SER A 25 3.80 -0.83 5.81
CA SER A 25 2.60 0.01 5.89
C SER A 25 1.95 -0.03 7.28
N SER A 26 1.93 -1.20 7.95
CA SER A 26 1.38 -1.30 9.30
C SER A 26 2.24 -0.56 10.33
N LEU A 27 3.56 -0.60 10.18
CA LEU A 27 4.48 0.18 11.02
C LEU A 27 4.31 1.68 10.81
N VAL A 28 4.24 2.13 9.55
CA VAL A 28 3.98 3.55 9.23
C VAL A 28 2.65 3.99 9.84
N SER A 29 1.59 3.18 9.69
CA SER A 29 0.29 3.45 10.29
C SER A 29 0.38 3.55 11.83
N ALA A 30 1.05 2.60 12.48
CA ALA A 30 1.21 2.57 13.93
C ALA A 30 1.98 3.80 14.47
N PHE A 31 3.02 4.25 13.76
CA PHE A 31 3.83 5.40 14.19
C PHE A 31 3.21 6.76 13.86
N THR A 32 2.41 6.85 12.79
CA THR A 32 1.80 8.12 12.36
C THR A 32 0.37 8.31 12.85
N GLY A 33 -0.26 7.25 13.36
CA GLY A 33 -1.68 7.25 13.72
C GLY A 33 -2.62 7.35 12.51
N ILE A 34 -2.12 7.17 11.29
CA ILE A 34 -2.93 7.22 10.08
C ILE A 34 -3.42 5.81 9.75
N PRO A 35 -4.75 5.57 9.66
CA PRO A 35 -5.27 4.24 9.37
C PRO A 35 -4.90 3.72 7.98
N VAL A 36 -4.73 2.40 7.88
CA VAL A 36 -4.68 1.67 6.60
C VAL A 36 -6.11 1.42 6.12
N ILE A 37 -6.34 1.58 4.82
CA ILE A 37 -7.65 1.37 4.18
C ILE A 37 -8.01 -0.12 4.23
N ARG A 38 -9.20 -0.44 4.77
CA ARG A 38 -9.63 -1.81 5.11
C ARG A 38 -9.78 -2.75 3.90
N ASP A 39 -10.25 -2.24 2.76
CA ASP A 39 -10.59 -3.05 1.58
C ASP A 39 -9.42 -3.15 0.57
N VAL A 40 -8.17 -2.89 1.01
CA VAL A 40 -6.97 -2.88 0.17
C VAL A 40 -6.04 -4.03 0.54
N GLY A 41 -5.73 -4.88 -0.44
CA GLY A 41 -4.65 -5.86 -0.35
C GLY A 41 -3.34 -5.29 -0.90
N MET A 42 -2.20 -5.78 -0.41
CA MET A 42 -0.89 -5.44 -0.96
C MET A 42 0.06 -6.62 -0.87
N THR A 43 0.93 -6.78 -1.86
CA THR A 43 2.00 -7.78 -1.86
C THR A 43 3.22 -7.17 -2.54
N GLY A 44 4.40 -7.53 -2.07
CA GLY A 44 5.65 -6.98 -2.56
C GLY A 44 6.76 -7.23 -1.55
N GLU A 45 7.89 -7.68 -2.06
CA GLU A 45 9.12 -7.65 -1.27
C GLU A 45 9.63 -6.20 -1.22
N ILE A 46 10.15 -5.77 -0.06
CA ILE A 46 10.69 -4.43 0.11
C ILE A 46 12.19 -4.48 0.37
N THR A 47 12.93 -3.59 -0.28
CA THR A 47 14.35 -3.40 -0.01
C THR A 47 14.57 -2.30 1.01
N LEU A 48 15.75 -2.27 1.65
CA LEU A 48 16.15 -1.18 2.55
C LEU A 48 16.16 0.20 1.88
N ARG A 49 16.23 0.26 0.54
CA ARG A 49 16.16 1.51 -0.24
C ARG A 49 14.72 1.90 -0.60
N GLY A 50 13.71 1.22 -0.08
CA GLY A 50 12.30 1.52 -0.31
C GLY A 50 11.75 1.02 -1.66
N ARG A 51 12.54 0.32 -2.48
CA ARG A 51 12.05 -0.30 -3.73
C ARG A 51 11.17 -1.50 -3.43
N VAL A 52 10.12 -1.66 -4.24
CA VAL A 52 9.20 -2.80 -4.24
C VAL A 52 9.60 -3.78 -5.33
N LEU A 53 9.89 -5.02 -4.93
CA LEU A 53 10.36 -6.08 -5.81
C LEU A 53 9.23 -7.05 -6.19
N PRO A 54 9.33 -7.69 -7.37
CA PRO A 54 8.32 -8.61 -7.87
C PRO A 54 8.19 -9.82 -6.97
N ILE A 55 7.01 -10.44 -7.00
CA ILE A 55 6.67 -11.60 -6.21
C ILE A 55 6.23 -12.76 -7.11
N GLY A 56 6.38 -13.99 -6.61
CA GLY A 56 5.79 -15.17 -7.23
C GLY A 56 4.35 -15.40 -6.79
N GLY A 57 3.65 -16.28 -7.52
CA GLY A 57 2.29 -16.74 -7.19
C GLY A 57 1.23 -15.65 -7.34
N LEU A 58 1.32 -14.82 -8.38
CA LEU A 58 0.42 -13.68 -8.58
C LEU A 58 -1.05 -14.13 -8.73
N LYS A 59 -1.27 -15.24 -9.44
CA LYS A 59 -2.59 -15.83 -9.66
C LYS A 59 -3.25 -16.26 -8.36
N GLU A 60 -2.53 -16.98 -7.49
CA GLU A 60 -3.03 -17.47 -6.21
C GLU A 60 -3.34 -16.30 -5.27
N LYS A 61 -2.49 -15.28 -5.26
CA LYS A 61 -2.66 -14.07 -4.44
C LYS A 61 -3.87 -13.26 -4.87
N LEU A 62 -4.07 -13.06 -6.17
CA LEU A 62 -5.25 -12.36 -6.69
C LEU A 62 -6.54 -13.16 -6.48
N LEU A 63 -6.48 -14.49 -6.58
CA LEU A 63 -7.62 -15.36 -6.25
C LEU A 63 -7.99 -15.25 -4.77
N ALA A 64 -6.99 -15.26 -3.87
CA ALA A 64 -7.21 -15.07 -2.44
C ALA A 64 -7.79 -13.67 -2.14
N ALA A 65 -7.26 -12.62 -2.77
CA ALA A 65 -7.78 -11.26 -2.65
C ALA A 65 -9.25 -11.17 -3.08
N LYS A 66 -9.61 -11.82 -4.19
CA LYS A 66 -10.99 -11.90 -4.65
C LYS A 66 -11.91 -12.60 -3.65
N ARG A 67 -11.46 -13.76 -3.13
CA ARG A 67 -12.22 -14.53 -2.13
C ARG A 67 -12.42 -13.75 -0.83
N ALA A 68 -11.44 -12.94 -0.46
CA ALA A 68 -11.51 -12.03 0.69
C ALA A 68 -12.37 -10.78 0.42
N GLY A 69 -12.89 -10.59 -0.81
CA GLY A 69 -13.74 -9.44 -1.14
C GLY A 69 -12.99 -8.11 -1.25
N LEU A 70 -11.68 -8.13 -1.47
CA LEU A 70 -10.88 -6.92 -1.60
C LEU A 70 -11.24 -6.15 -2.86
N LYS A 71 -11.44 -4.83 -2.73
CA LYS A 71 -11.80 -3.94 -3.85
C LYS A 71 -10.58 -3.44 -4.60
N LYS A 72 -9.43 -3.40 -3.93
CA LYS A 72 -8.18 -2.90 -4.49
C LYS A 72 -7.02 -3.80 -4.08
N VAL A 73 -6.09 -4.04 -5.00
CA VAL A 73 -4.83 -4.74 -4.72
C VAL A 73 -3.66 -3.93 -5.26
N VAL A 74 -2.67 -3.67 -4.40
CA VAL A 74 -1.41 -3.02 -4.74
C VAL A 74 -0.37 -4.09 -5.09
N LEU A 75 0.25 -3.96 -6.26
CA LEU A 75 1.18 -4.94 -6.84
C LEU A 75 2.49 -4.25 -7.27
N PRO A 76 3.63 -4.95 -7.30
CA PRO A 76 4.87 -4.42 -7.87
C PRO A 76 4.70 -4.16 -9.37
N GLU A 77 5.20 -3.04 -9.89
CA GLU A 77 5.14 -2.70 -11.32
C GLU A 77 5.73 -3.81 -12.21
N LYS A 78 6.82 -4.44 -11.73
CA LYS A 78 7.46 -5.55 -12.43
C LYS A 78 6.60 -6.80 -12.57
N ASN A 79 5.52 -6.95 -11.81
CA ASN A 79 4.56 -8.06 -11.96
C ASN A 79 3.48 -7.79 -13.02
N ARG A 80 3.44 -6.60 -13.64
CA ARG A 80 2.43 -6.28 -14.67
C ARG A 80 2.45 -7.28 -15.84
N LYS A 81 3.65 -7.72 -16.24
CA LYS A 81 3.88 -8.73 -17.28
C LYS A 81 3.32 -10.12 -16.94
N ASP A 82 3.17 -10.43 -15.66
CA ASP A 82 2.65 -11.73 -15.21
C ASP A 82 1.10 -11.73 -15.15
N LEU A 83 0.45 -10.57 -15.38
CA LEU A 83 -1.01 -10.48 -15.41
C LEU A 83 -1.63 -11.27 -16.57
N ASP A 84 -0.90 -11.46 -17.66
CA ASP A 84 -1.38 -12.18 -18.84
C ASP A 84 -1.69 -13.66 -18.51
N GLU A 85 -1.03 -14.20 -17.49
CA GLU A 85 -1.25 -15.56 -16.98
C GLU A 85 -2.47 -15.66 -16.04
N VAL A 86 -3.04 -14.52 -15.62
CA VAL A 86 -4.15 -14.45 -14.67
C VAL A 86 -5.49 -14.43 -15.41
N PRO A 87 -6.39 -15.41 -15.18
CA PRO A 87 -7.71 -15.42 -15.81
C PRO A 87 -8.49 -14.13 -15.53
N LYS A 88 -9.07 -13.54 -16.59
CA LYS A 88 -9.89 -12.30 -16.50
C LYS A 88 -11.02 -12.38 -15.47
N GLY A 89 -11.55 -13.59 -15.23
CA GLY A 89 -12.54 -13.85 -14.20
C GLY A 89 -12.06 -13.46 -12.80
N ILE A 90 -10.77 -13.60 -12.49
CA ILE A 90 -10.19 -13.22 -11.19
C ILE A 90 -10.01 -11.70 -11.09
N LEU A 91 -9.61 -11.06 -12.19
CA LEU A 91 -9.36 -9.62 -12.26
C LEU A 91 -10.66 -8.80 -12.17
N LYS A 92 -11.79 -9.36 -12.60
CA LYS A 92 -13.08 -8.68 -12.60
C LYS A 92 -13.51 -8.29 -11.18
N GLY A 93 -13.71 -6.99 -10.97
CA GLY A 93 -14.19 -6.42 -9.71
C GLY A 93 -13.08 -6.02 -8.73
N ILE A 94 -11.81 -6.18 -9.10
CA ILE A 94 -10.66 -5.73 -8.30
C ILE A 94 -9.94 -4.62 -9.06
N LYS A 95 -9.70 -3.48 -8.40
CA LYS A 95 -8.83 -2.44 -8.91
C LYS A 95 -7.37 -2.80 -8.64
N LEU A 96 -6.55 -2.88 -9.67
CA LEU A 96 -5.11 -3.11 -9.51
C LEU A 96 -4.37 -1.77 -9.57
N GLU A 97 -3.55 -1.51 -8.56
CA GLU A 97 -2.59 -0.39 -8.55
C GLU A 97 -1.19 -0.96 -8.59
N PHE A 98 -0.35 -0.43 -9.47
CA PHE A 98 1.03 -0.88 -9.62
C PHE A 98 2.00 0.15 -9.08
N VAL A 99 3.02 -0.31 -8.36
CA VAL A 99 3.94 0.55 -7.61
C VAL A 99 5.39 0.11 -7.76
N GLU A 100 6.30 1.07 -7.70
CA GLU A 100 7.75 0.81 -7.74
C GLU A 100 8.42 1.02 -6.37
N ASN A 101 7.89 1.91 -5.54
CA ASN A 101 8.48 2.31 -4.27
C ASN A 101 7.46 2.34 -3.14
N ILE A 102 7.95 2.33 -1.89
CA ILE A 102 7.12 2.34 -0.69
C ILE A 102 6.29 3.61 -0.55
N ASP A 103 6.77 4.76 -1.05
CA ASP A 103 6.00 6.00 -1.03
C ASP A 103 4.69 5.85 -1.82
N ASP A 104 4.72 5.14 -2.96
CA ASP A 104 3.53 4.89 -3.77
C ASP A 104 2.59 3.90 -3.09
N VAL A 105 3.14 2.87 -2.44
CA VAL A 105 2.35 1.98 -1.58
C VAL A 105 1.58 2.80 -0.56
N ILE A 106 2.26 3.66 0.20
CA ILE A 106 1.65 4.47 1.27
C ILE A 106 0.53 5.36 0.73
N LYS A 107 0.73 6.00 -0.44
CA LYS A 107 -0.32 6.82 -1.09
C LYS A 107 -1.58 6.02 -1.43
N HIS A 108 -1.44 4.74 -1.76
CA HIS A 108 -2.57 3.90 -2.18
C HIS A 108 -3.21 3.11 -1.03
N THR A 109 -2.52 2.96 0.10
CA THR A 109 -2.93 2.08 1.21
C THR A 109 -3.32 2.80 2.48
N LEU A 110 -2.81 4.01 2.75
CA LEU A 110 -3.21 4.81 3.92
C LEU A 110 -4.30 5.83 3.55
N GLU A 111 -5.14 6.21 4.52
CA GLU A 111 -6.21 7.20 4.32
C GLU A 111 -5.71 8.59 3.90
N ARG A 112 -4.50 8.95 4.34
CA ARG A 112 -3.79 10.17 3.92
C ARG A 112 -2.29 9.94 3.91
N TYR A 113 -1.57 10.73 3.14
CA TYR A 113 -0.12 10.70 3.16
C TYR A 113 0.42 11.37 4.44
N PRO A 114 1.43 10.80 5.13
CA PRO A 114 2.05 11.42 6.30
C PRO A 114 2.63 12.80 5.95
N SER A 115 2.18 13.84 6.65
CA SER A 115 2.79 15.16 6.54
C SER A 115 4.15 15.16 7.25
N LYS A 116 5.14 15.85 6.68
CA LYS A 116 6.42 16.09 7.37
C LYS A 116 6.14 16.76 8.71
N VAL A 117 6.62 16.16 9.80
CA VAL A 117 6.65 16.83 11.10
C VAL A 117 7.72 17.90 10.98
N CYS A 118 7.32 19.18 10.95
CA CYS A 118 8.27 20.27 11.12
C CYS A 118 8.82 20.18 12.54
N THR A 119 10.11 19.85 12.67
CA THR A 119 10.78 19.98 13.95
C THR A 119 11.02 21.47 14.24
N PRO A 120 11.00 21.92 15.51
CA PRO A 120 11.40 23.29 15.86
C PRO A 120 12.88 23.48 15.52
N GLY A 121 13.18 23.91 14.29
CA GLY A 121 14.55 24.01 13.76
C GLY A 121 14.66 23.85 12.24
N ASP A 122 13.68 23.21 11.59
CA ASP A 122 13.65 23.12 10.13
C ASP A 122 13.27 24.48 9.53
N LYS A 123 14.24 25.21 8.97
CA LYS A 123 13.94 26.35 8.11
C LYS A 123 13.13 25.84 6.93
N GLY A 124 11.85 26.19 6.90
CA GLY A 124 10.82 25.62 6.06
C GLY A 124 11.30 25.21 4.67
N VAL A 125 11.25 23.91 4.39
CA VAL A 125 11.30 23.41 3.02
C VAL A 125 10.06 23.96 2.32
N LYS A 126 10.26 24.99 1.48
CA LYS A 126 9.20 25.53 0.63
C LYS A 126 8.70 24.41 -0.27
N ILE A 127 7.46 23.98 -0.05
CA ILE A 127 6.75 23.10 -0.98
C ILE A 127 6.48 23.94 -2.23
N PRO A 128 6.92 23.51 -3.43
CA PRO A 128 6.61 24.23 -4.67
C PRO A 128 5.09 24.40 -4.84
N ASP A 129 4.65 25.61 -5.19
CA ASP A 129 3.22 26.00 -5.25
C ASP A 129 2.36 25.11 -6.16
N GLU A 130 3.00 24.39 -7.08
CA GLU A 130 2.36 23.45 -8.01
C GLU A 130 1.72 22.25 -7.28
N GLU A 131 2.35 21.77 -6.21
CA GLU A 131 1.87 20.62 -5.44
C GLU A 131 0.72 21.00 -4.48
N LEU A 132 0.58 22.30 -4.19
CA LEU A 132 -0.51 22.86 -3.39
C LEU A 132 -1.81 22.99 -4.20
N LYS A 133 -1.72 23.27 -5.50
CA LYS A 133 -2.89 23.35 -6.40
C LYS A 133 -3.50 21.98 -6.70
N ILE A 134 -2.66 20.94 -6.86
CA ILE A 134 -3.12 19.56 -7.08
C ILE A 134 -3.88 19.02 -5.86
N ARG A 135 -3.46 19.39 -4.64
CA ARG A 135 -4.13 18.99 -3.38
C ARG A 135 -5.48 19.68 -3.15
N GLN A 136 -5.69 20.88 -3.71
CA GLN A 136 -6.95 21.62 -3.53
C GLN A 136 -8.03 21.19 -4.52
N SER A 137 -7.68 20.70 -5.71
CA SER A 137 -8.66 20.26 -6.72
C SER A 137 -9.27 18.87 -6.44
N GLN A 138 -8.70 18.08 -5.52
CA GLN A 138 -9.18 16.72 -5.21
C GLN A 138 -9.91 16.57 -3.86
N ARG A 139 -10.33 17.68 -3.21
CA ARG A 139 -11.26 17.58 -2.07
C ARG A 139 -12.65 17.22 -2.57
N PHE A 140 -12.96 15.93 -2.59
CA PHE A 140 -14.35 15.46 -2.60
C PHE A 140 -15.01 15.88 -1.28
N THR A 141 -16.05 16.71 -1.36
CA THR A 141 -16.94 16.99 -0.22
C THR A 141 -17.80 15.75 0.04
N PRO A 142 -17.80 15.17 1.25
CA PRO A 142 -18.80 14.17 1.61
C PRO A 142 -20.13 14.89 1.83
N THR A 143 -21.07 14.73 0.89
CA THR A 143 -22.47 15.05 1.12
C THR A 143 -23.00 14.00 2.11
N ILE A 144 -23.27 14.42 3.34
CA ILE A 144 -24.03 13.61 4.31
C ILE A 144 -25.51 13.84 3.98
N GLN A 145 -26.20 12.78 3.56
CA GLN A 145 -27.67 12.68 3.61
C GLN A 145 -28.06 11.86 4.83
#